data_AF-A0A509L9R3-F1
#
_entry.id   AF-A0A509L9R3-F1
#
_cell.length_a   1.000
_cell.length_b   1.000
_cell.length_c   1.000
_cell.angle_alpha   90.00
_cell.angle_beta   90.00
_cell.angle_gamma   90.00
#
_symmetry.space_group_name_H-M   'P 1'
#
loop_
_entity.id
_entity.type
_entity.pdbx_description
1 polymer ?
#
loop_
_entity_poly.entity_id
_entity_poly.type
_entity_poly.pdbx_seq_one_letter_code
_entity_poly.pdbx_strand_id
1 'polypeptide(L)'
;LQIEYFCTKISEEIGNTLLKKGSIYQGVVLNIDDEKGITNVRVGNYQGIIKLDTMTWARKPDTEVAYYEIKVKKPSQVFKPGDIILVKAVNEIVEDNELEFTLEQEPVAQSALLSIEAETGHVKAMIGGRDYRNSQFNRAYQSRRQPGSAFKPIIYAAALDKGYTAASVIIDSPVVYEDTERDFIWKPRNYKEKFYGPTLFREALVKSRNIVTIKILQDIGIDYIIDYSRKLGITSEISHDLSTALGSSGLSLLELVNAYSVFSNLGYLIEPVFITKIYDRDNNLLETSRLIRKKVIDMSTAYIMTNIMESVVKSGTGWRLKALKRPVAGKTGTTNNLFDAWFMGYTPRYTTGVWVGLDQEAPLGKGETGSRAASPIWLEFMKNTLEGKPARTFNVPEGIIFAKIDPKTGLLPIKESEKTIFECFKEGTVPTEHTPKPDTASDSEELFKQGISD
;
A
#
# COMPACT_ATOMS: atom_id res chain seq x y z
N LEU A 1 -27.25 -38.52 -16.65
CA LEU A 1 -27.00 -39.30 -15.41
C LEU A 1 -26.14 -38.54 -14.42
N GLN A 2 -24.92 -38.09 -14.78
CA GLN A 2 -24.05 -37.36 -13.83
C GLN A 2 -24.57 -35.96 -13.43
N ILE A 3 -25.14 -35.19 -14.36
CA ILE A 3 -25.70 -33.85 -14.07
C ILE A 3 -26.90 -33.93 -13.10
N GLU A 4 -27.84 -34.85 -13.33
CA GLU A 4 -28.99 -35.04 -12.44
C GLU A 4 -28.55 -35.43 -11.03
N TYR A 5 -27.61 -36.36 -10.91
CA TYR A 5 -27.07 -36.75 -9.60
C TYR A 5 -26.46 -35.55 -8.85
N PHE A 6 -25.67 -34.71 -9.53
CA PHE A 6 -25.12 -33.49 -8.95
C PHE A 6 -26.22 -32.52 -8.50
N CYS A 7 -27.21 -32.28 -9.35
CA CYS A 7 -28.31 -31.36 -9.04
C CYS A 7 -29.16 -31.85 -7.87
N THR A 8 -29.45 -33.16 -7.77
CA THR A 8 -30.17 -33.72 -6.61
C THR A 8 -29.42 -33.46 -5.31
N LYS A 9 -28.09 -33.68 -5.30
CA LYS A 9 -27.26 -33.41 -4.11
C LYS A 9 -27.27 -31.93 -3.72
N ILE A 10 -27.13 -31.03 -4.69
CA ILE A 10 -27.20 -29.58 -4.42
C ILE A 10 -28.59 -29.17 -3.90
N SER A 11 -29.67 -29.77 -4.41
CA SER A 11 -31.02 -29.56 -3.90
C SER A 11 -31.18 -30.02 -2.44
N GLU A 12 -30.57 -31.14 -2.06
CA GLU A 12 -30.55 -31.61 -0.67
C GLU A 12 -29.80 -30.64 0.25
N GLU A 13 -28.68 -30.06 -0.21
CA GLU A 13 -27.89 -29.06 0.53
C GLU A 13 -28.63 -27.72 0.68
N ILE A 14 -29.37 -27.29 -0.36
CA ILE A 14 -30.22 -26.09 -0.32
C ILE A 14 -31.47 -26.33 0.53
N GLY A 15 -31.96 -27.56 0.59
CA GLY A 15 -33.21 -27.95 1.23
C GLY A 15 -34.44 -27.38 0.50
N ASN A 16 -35.58 -27.31 1.22
CA ASN A 16 -36.85 -26.82 0.68
C ASN A 16 -36.94 -25.28 0.62
N THR A 17 -35.83 -24.55 0.76
CA THR A 17 -35.81 -23.09 0.74
C THR A 17 -35.49 -22.54 -0.64
N LEU A 18 -36.16 -21.45 -1.03
CA LEU A 18 -35.87 -20.71 -2.25
C LEU A 18 -34.42 -20.20 -2.24
N LEU A 19 -33.83 -20.08 -3.43
CA LEU A 19 -32.52 -19.45 -3.59
C LEU A 19 -32.59 -18.01 -3.07
N LYS A 20 -31.72 -17.70 -2.10
CA LYS A 20 -31.67 -16.40 -1.46
C LYS A 20 -30.80 -15.46 -2.29
N LYS A 21 -31.37 -14.34 -2.71
CA LYS A 21 -30.64 -13.27 -3.39
C LYS A 21 -29.35 -12.90 -2.64
N GLY A 22 -28.27 -12.79 -3.40
CA GLY A 22 -26.93 -12.48 -2.90
C GLY A 22 -26.14 -13.66 -2.35
N SER A 23 -26.73 -14.85 -2.24
CA SER A 23 -26.04 -16.06 -1.79
C SER A 23 -25.33 -16.75 -2.97
N ILE A 24 -24.22 -17.41 -2.67
CA ILE A 24 -23.38 -18.13 -3.64
C ILE A 24 -23.72 -19.62 -3.57
N TYR A 25 -23.87 -20.25 -4.73
CA TYR A 25 -24.21 -21.67 -4.88
C TYR A 25 -23.30 -22.32 -5.92
N GLN A 26 -23.17 -23.65 -5.87
CA GLN A 26 -22.59 -24.40 -6.97
C GLN A 26 -23.67 -24.68 -8.03
N GLY A 27 -23.35 -24.38 -9.28
CA GLY A 27 -24.21 -24.65 -10.43
C GLY A 27 -23.47 -25.39 -11.53
N VAL A 28 -24.22 -25.99 -12.44
CA VAL A 28 -23.70 -26.70 -13.62
C VAL A 28 -24.13 -25.99 -14.90
N VAL A 29 -23.19 -25.79 -15.81
CA VAL A 29 -23.46 -25.21 -17.14
C VAL A 29 -24.22 -26.22 -17.99
N LEU A 30 -25.41 -25.84 -18.46
CA LEU A 30 -26.25 -26.68 -19.31
C LEU A 30 -25.95 -26.45 -20.80
N ASN A 31 -26.03 -25.19 -21.23
CA ASN A 31 -25.79 -24.80 -22.61
C ASN A 31 -25.24 -23.36 -22.68
N ILE A 32 -24.71 -23.01 -23.85
CA ILE A 32 -24.03 -21.75 -24.10
C ILE A 32 -24.57 -21.16 -25.40
N ASP A 33 -25.06 -19.92 -25.36
CA ASP A 33 -25.55 -19.17 -26.52
C ASP A 33 -24.64 -17.94 -26.73
N ASP A 34 -23.69 -18.07 -27.65
CA ASP A 34 -22.73 -17.02 -27.98
C ASP A 34 -23.37 -15.83 -28.71
N GLU A 35 -24.47 -16.05 -29.44
CA GLU A 35 -25.16 -15.00 -30.20
C GLU A 35 -25.92 -14.08 -29.25
N LYS A 36 -26.60 -14.67 -28.25
CA LYS A 36 -27.29 -13.92 -27.20
C LYS A 36 -26.38 -13.46 -26.07
N GLY A 37 -25.16 -14.02 -25.98
CA GLY A 37 -24.24 -13.74 -24.87
C GLY A 37 -24.74 -14.29 -23.54
N ILE A 38 -25.42 -15.44 -23.56
CA ILE A 38 -26.09 -16.05 -22.40
C ILE A 38 -25.55 -17.46 -22.16
N THR A 39 -25.41 -17.85 -20.90
CA THR A 39 -25.13 -19.23 -20.46
C THR A 39 -26.25 -19.72 -19.57
N ASN A 40 -26.87 -20.85 -19.91
CA ASN A 40 -27.88 -21.49 -19.08
C ASN A 40 -27.20 -22.34 -18.01
N VAL A 41 -27.58 -22.15 -16.76
CA VAL A 41 -27.00 -22.80 -15.57
C VAL A 41 -28.12 -23.40 -14.73
N ARG A 42 -27.84 -24.56 -14.12
CA ARG A 42 -28.73 -25.19 -13.14
C ARG A 42 -28.10 -25.23 -11.76
N VAL A 43 -28.85 -24.83 -10.75
CA VAL A 43 -28.51 -24.87 -9.33
C VAL A 43 -29.59 -25.67 -8.62
N GLY A 44 -29.30 -26.93 -8.30
CA GLY A 44 -30.30 -27.85 -7.75
C GLY A 44 -31.50 -28.00 -8.69
N ASN A 45 -32.70 -27.62 -8.22
CA ASN A 45 -33.94 -27.66 -8.98
C ASN A 45 -34.20 -26.39 -9.81
N TYR A 46 -33.35 -25.37 -9.69
CA TYR A 46 -33.55 -24.08 -10.31
C TYR A 46 -32.68 -23.94 -11.56
N GLN A 47 -33.25 -23.38 -12.63
CA GLN A 47 -32.52 -23.01 -13.84
C GLN A 47 -32.53 -21.49 -13.98
N GLY A 48 -31.44 -20.96 -14.52
CA GLY A 48 -31.27 -19.54 -14.75
C GLY A 48 -30.14 -19.25 -15.72
N ILE A 49 -29.85 -17.97 -15.90
CA ILE A 49 -28.89 -17.49 -16.88
C ILE A 49 -27.74 -16.70 -16.26
N ILE A 50 -26.57 -16.80 -16.89
CA ILE A 50 -25.46 -15.85 -16.71
C ILE A 50 -25.32 -15.05 -18.00
N LYS A 51 -25.34 -13.72 -17.87
CA LYS A 51 -25.11 -12.79 -18.98
C LYS A 51 -23.62 -12.48 -19.14
N LEU A 52 -23.15 -12.35 -20.38
CA LEU A 52 -21.74 -12.10 -20.73
C LEU A 52 -21.15 -10.87 -20.03
N ASP A 53 -21.93 -9.80 -19.88
CA ASP A 53 -21.51 -8.56 -19.22
C ASP A 53 -21.05 -8.77 -17.77
N THR A 54 -21.67 -9.73 -17.06
CA THR A 54 -21.32 -10.11 -15.68
C THR A 54 -20.04 -10.96 -15.56
N MET A 55 -19.57 -11.54 -16.67
CA MET A 55 -18.42 -12.46 -16.70
C MET A 55 -17.30 -12.02 -17.66
N THR A 56 -17.30 -10.76 -18.12
CA THR A 56 -16.25 -10.23 -19.01
C THR A 56 -14.83 -10.34 -18.44
N TRP A 57 -14.72 -10.49 -17.11
CA TRP A 57 -13.48 -10.65 -16.36
C TRP A 57 -12.92 -12.09 -16.41
N ALA A 58 -13.74 -13.09 -16.71
CA ALA A 58 -13.44 -14.52 -16.54
C ALA A 58 -12.56 -15.11 -17.65
N ARG A 59 -11.55 -14.35 -18.10
CA ARG A 59 -10.50 -14.84 -19.00
C ARG A 59 -9.57 -15.77 -18.24
N LYS A 60 -8.83 -16.62 -18.97
CA LYS A 60 -7.73 -17.38 -18.38
C LYS A 60 -6.72 -16.42 -17.70
N PRO A 61 -6.35 -16.65 -16.43
CA PRO A 61 -5.35 -15.84 -15.74
C PRO A 61 -4.03 -15.81 -16.50
N ASP A 62 -3.48 -14.62 -16.68
CA ASP A 62 -2.18 -14.37 -17.29
C ASP A 62 -1.57 -13.18 -16.56
N THR A 63 -0.43 -13.40 -15.88
CA THR A 63 0.25 -12.41 -15.06
C THR A 63 0.93 -11.33 -15.89
N GLU A 64 1.20 -11.57 -17.16
CA GLU A 64 1.89 -10.63 -18.07
C GLU A 64 0.93 -9.64 -18.74
N VAL A 65 -0.38 -9.92 -18.66
CA VAL A 65 -1.43 -9.08 -19.24
C VAL A 65 -2.25 -8.47 -18.13
N ALA A 66 -2.42 -7.15 -18.15
CA ALA A 66 -3.23 -6.50 -17.13
C ALA A 66 -4.72 -6.88 -17.28
N TYR A 67 -5.44 -7.07 -16.17
CA TYR A 67 -6.84 -7.57 -16.20
C TYR A 67 -7.81 -6.73 -17.05
N TYR A 68 -7.49 -5.46 -17.28
CA TYR A 68 -8.32 -4.52 -18.03
C TYR A 68 -7.98 -4.44 -19.53
N GLU A 69 -6.91 -5.07 -19.99
CA GLU A 69 -6.48 -5.03 -21.39
C GLU A 69 -7.26 -6.03 -22.26
N ILE A 70 -7.60 -7.19 -21.71
CA ILE A 70 -8.31 -8.25 -22.43
C ILE A 70 -9.59 -8.60 -21.67
N LYS A 71 -10.70 -8.62 -22.40
CA LYS A 71 -12.01 -9.04 -21.90
C LYS A 71 -12.54 -10.22 -22.71
N VAL A 72 -13.30 -11.08 -22.05
CA VAL A 72 -14.08 -12.12 -22.70
C VAL A 72 -15.12 -11.46 -23.61
N LYS A 73 -15.25 -11.98 -24.84
CA LYS A 73 -16.20 -11.50 -25.84
C LYS A 73 -17.32 -12.50 -26.11
N LYS A 74 -17.15 -13.75 -25.72
CA LYS A 74 -18.11 -14.84 -25.93
C LYS A 74 -18.17 -15.76 -24.72
N PRO A 75 -19.35 -16.17 -24.26
CA PRO A 75 -19.52 -17.18 -23.21
C PRO A 75 -18.70 -18.47 -23.42
N SER A 76 -18.60 -18.96 -24.66
CA SER A 76 -17.85 -20.18 -25.01
C SER A 76 -16.33 -20.10 -24.75
N GLN A 77 -15.79 -18.89 -24.53
CA GLN A 77 -14.38 -18.72 -24.13
C GLN A 77 -14.16 -19.05 -22.65
N VAL A 78 -15.21 -19.03 -21.84
CA VAL A 78 -15.17 -19.23 -20.38
C VAL A 78 -15.64 -20.63 -20.02
N PHE A 79 -16.75 -21.07 -20.60
CA PHE A 79 -17.45 -22.28 -20.18
C PHE A 79 -17.46 -23.37 -21.24
N LYS A 80 -17.73 -24.58 -20.77
CA LYS A 80 -18.18 -25.74 -21.54
C LYS A 80 -19.42 -26.34 -20.88
N PRO A 81 -20.35 -26.94 -21.65
CA PRO A 81 -21.44 -27.72 -21.08
C PRO A 81 -20.91 -28.80 -20.13
N GLY A 82 -21.47 -28.86 -18.92
CA GLY A 82 -21.06 -29.75 -17.84
C GLY A 82 -20.08 -29.14 -16.82
N ASP A 83 -19.55 -27.93 -17.04
CA ASP A 83 -18.69 -27.27 -16.06
C ASP A 83 -19.44 -26.98 -14.75
N ILE A 84 -18.80 -27.27 -13.62
CA ILE A 84 -19.29 -26.89 -12.28
C ILE A 84 -18.67 -25.56 -11.89
N ILE A 85 -19.51 -24.58 -11.59
CA ILE A 85 -19.14 -23.19 -11.34
C ILE A 85 -19.79 -22.65 -10.08
N LEU A 86 -19.21 -21.58 -9.52
CA LEU A 86 -19.84 -20.83 -8.44
C LEU A 86 -20.67 -19.69 -9.04
N VAL A 87 -21.91 -19.58 -8.58
CA VAL A 87 -22.85 -18.57 -9.06
C VAL A 87 -23.53 -17.87 -7.90
N LYS A 88 -23.72 -16.56 -8.03
CA LYS A 88 -24.45 -15.76 -7.06
C LYS A 88 -25.82 -15.39 -7.61
N ALA A 89 -26.87 -15.66 -6.84
CA ALA A 89 -28.24 -15.32 -7.22
C ALA A 89 -28.45 -13.79 -7.20
N VAL A 90 -28.93 -13.21 -8.29
CA VAL A 90 -29.11 -11.75 -8.45
C VAL A 90 -30.53 -11.32 -8.08
N ASN A 91 -31.53 -12.12 -8.44
CA ASN A 91 -32.93 -11.92 -8.15
C ASN A 91 -33.49 -13.10 -7.32
N GLU A 92 -34.61 -12.85 -6.65
CA GLU A 92 -35.43 -13.91 -6.07
C GLU A 92 -36.36 -14.47 -7.15
N ILE A 93 -36.78 -15.72 -6.98
CA ILE A 93 -37.78 -16.32 -7.86
C ILE A 93 -39.12 -15.69 -7.51
N VAL A 94 -39.57 -14.78 -8.37
CA VAL A 94 -40.93 -14.25 -8.38
C VAL A 94 -41.57 -14.80 -9.65
N GLU A 95 -42.81 -15.30 -9.55
CA GLU A 95 -43.55 -15.88 -10.68
C GLU A 95 -43.35 -15.02 -11.96
N ASP A 96 -43.01 -15.69 -13.07
CA ASP A 96 -42.66 -15.17 -14.40
C ASP A 96 -41.26 -14.55 -14.64
N ASN A 97 -40.38 -14.42 -13.64
CA ASN A 97 -39.00 -13.96 -13.87
C ASN A 97 -37.99 -15.11 -14.07
N GLU A 98 -37.20 -15.03 -15.15
CA GLU A 98 -36.02 -15.87 -15.35
C GLU A 98 -34.97 -15.58 -14.25
N LEU A 99 -34.44 -16.63 -13.64
CA LEU A 99 -33.45 -16.49 -12.57
C LEU A 99 -32.12 -16.02 -13.16
N GLU A 100 -31.55 -14.97 -12.60
CA GLU A 100 -30.27 -14.40 -13.04
C GLU A 100 -29.16 -14.71 -12.04
N PHE A 101 -28.02 -15.12 -12.59
CA PHE A 101 -26.82 -15.45 -11.86
C PHE A 101 -25.64 -14.60 -12.32
N THR A 102 -24.74 -14.24 -11.40
CA THR A 102 -23.39 -13.77 -11.73
C THR A 102 -22.37 -14.86 -11.44
N LEU A 103 -21.36 -14.97 -12.31
CA LEU A 103 -20.22 -15.87 -12.09
C LEU A 103 -19.38 -15.38 -10.91
N GLU A 104 -19.06 -16.30 -10.01
CA GLU A 104 -18.18 -16.07 -8.86
C GLU A 104 -16.96 -16.99 -8.95
N GLN A 105 -15.86 -16.57 -8.31
CA GLN A 105 -14.69 -17.41 -8.12
C GLN A 105 -14.06 -17.07 -6.77
N GLU A 106 -13.75 -18.11 -6.01
CA GLU A 106 -12.96 -17.99 -4.79
C GLU A 106 -11.58 -17.41 -5.16
N PRO A 107 -11.21 -16.21 -4.68
CA PRO A 107 -9.89 -15.65 -4.97
C PRO A 107 -8.79 -16.57 -4.48
N VAL A 108 -7.66 -16.66 -5.19
CA VAL A 108 -6.48 -17.37 -4.65
C VAL A 108 -5.67 -16.43 -3.73
N ALA A 109 -5.61 -15.15 -4.10
CA ALA A 109 -4.93 -14.11 -3.33
C ALA A 109 -5.49 -14.00 -1.90
N GLN A 110 -4.60 -13.69 -0.96
CA GLN A 110 -4.91 -13.41 0.44
C GLN A 110 -4.78 -11.91 0.71
N SER A 111 -5.35 -11.48 1.82
CA SER A 111 -5.21 -10.12 2.32
C SER A 111 -5.09 -10.14 3.84
N ALA A 112 -4.41 -9.12 4.37
CA ALA A 112 -4.33 -8.86 5.79
C ALA A 112 -4.55 -7.38 6.06
N LEU A 113 -5.21 -7.08 7.18
CA LEU A 113 -5.46 -5.71 7.63
C LEU A 113 -5.18 -5.61 9.12
N LEU A 114 -4.51 -4.54 9.52
CA LEU A 114 -4.31 -4.20 10.92
C LEU A 114 -4.54 -2.71 11.12
N SER A 115 -5.34 -2.36 12.12
CA SER A 115 -5.62 -0.97 12.50
C SER A 115 -5.39 -0.77 13.99
N ILE A 116 -4.60 0.24 14.34
CA ILE A 116 -4.31 0.63 15.72
C ILE A 116 -4.68 2.10 15.96
N GLU A 117 -5.12 2.42 17.17
CA GLU A 117 -5.31 3.79 17.62
C GLU A 117 -3.97 4.40 18.04
N ALA A 118 -3.56 5.48 17.36
CA ALA A 118 -2.22 6.05 17.47
C ALA A 118 -1.88 6.58 18.87
N GLU A 119 -2.87 7.09 19.61
CA GLU A 119 -2.67 7.72 20.93
C GLU A 119 -2.55 6.69 22.07
N THR A 120 -3.11 5.48 21.88
CA THR A 120 -3.28 4.48 22.96
C THR A 120 -2.62 3.14 22.66
N GLY A 121 -2.30 2.85 21.40
CA GLY A 121 -1.83 1.54 20.95
C GLY A 121 -2.94 0.49 20.85
N HIS A 122 -4.20 0.82 21.16
CA HIS A 122 -5.29 -0.15 21.11
C HIS A 122 -5.46 -0.68 19.69
N VAL A 123 -5.40 -2.00 19.55
CA VAL A 123 -5.69 -2.68 18.29
C VAL A 123 -7.21 -2.63 18.07
N LYS A 124 -7.64 -1.93 17.02
CA LYS A 124 -9.06 -1.73 16.68
C LYS A 124 -9.59 -2.80 15.75
N ALA A 125 -8.75 -3.32 14.87
CA ALA A 125 -9.08 -4.41 13.97
C ALA A 125 -7.81 -5.17 13.59
N MET A 126 -7.90 -6.50 13.52
CA MET A 126 -6.86 -7.38 12.97
C MET A 126 -7.53 -8.48 12.14
N ILE A 127 -7.20 -8.54 10.86
CA ILE A 127 -7.70 -9.51 9.89
C ILE A 127 -6.49 -10.24 9.32
N GLY A 128 -6.40 -11.55 9.56
CA GLY A 128 -5.25 -12.38 9.18
C GLY A 128 -5.36 -13.12 7.85
N GLY A 129 -6.51 -13.06 7.18
CA GLY A 129 -6.80 -13.78 5.93
C GLY A 129 -8.26 -13.61 5.52
N ARG A 130 -8.64 -14.16 4.36
CA ARG A 130 -10.01 -14.07 3.85
C ARG A 130 -11.02 -14.88 4.66
N ASP A 131 -10.64 -16.08 5.06
CA ASP A 131 -11.49 -16.99 5.85
C ASP A 131 -10.65 -17.78 6.85
N TYR A 132 -10.95 -17.58 8.14
CA TYR A 132 -10.31 -18.26 9.25
C TYR A 132 -10.59 -19.78 9.28
N ARG A 133 -11.76 -20.20 8.80
CA ARG A 133 -12.13 -21.63 8.77
C ARG A 133 -11.29 -22.41 7.76
N ASN A 134 -10.89 -21.74 6.67
CA ASN A 134 -10.00 -22.29 5.67
C ASN A 134 -8.52 -22.18 6.09
N SER A 135 -8.13 -21.08 6.74
CA SER A 135 -6.75 -20.84 7.15
C SER A 135 -6.68 -20.03 8.45
N GLN A 136 -6.18 -20.67 9.52
CA GLN A 136 -5.95 -20.02 10.81
C GLN A 136 -4.65 -19.21 10.87
N PHE A 137 -3.83 -19.24 9.81
CA PHE A 137 -2.57 -18.50 9.74
C PHE A 137 -2.84 -16.99 9.72
N ASN A 138 -2.34 -16.27 10.73
CA ASN A 138 -2.58 -14.84 10.88
C ASN A 138 -1.51 -14.03 10.14
N ARG A 139 -1.81 -13.64 8.90
CA ARG A 139 -0.89 -12.89 8.05
C ARG A 139 -0.61 -11.47 8.54
N ALA A 140 -1.46 -10.89 9.39
CA ALA A 140 -1.21 -9.59 9.98
C ALA A 140 -0.10 -9.62 11.05
N TYR A 141 0.19 -10.80 11.61
CA TYR A 141 1.14 -10.98 12.71
C TYR A 141 2.33 -11.88 12.34
N GLN A 142 2.06 -13.04 11.75
CA GLN A 142 3.04 -14.11 11.51
C GLN A 142 3.76 -13.96 10.17
N SER A 143 3.07 -13.51 9.12
CA SER A 143 3.64 -13.40 7.78
C SER A 143 4.78 -12.38 7.75
N ARG A 144 5.86 -12.71 7.04
CA ARG A 144 6.97 -11.82 6.73
C ARG A 144 7.07 -11.67 5.22
N ARG A 145 6.84 -10.45 4.73
CA ARG A 145 6.69 -10.14 3.31
C ARG A 145 7.45 -8.88 2.97
N GLN A 146 7.92 -8.76 1.73
CA GLN A 146 8.70 -7.60 1.33
C GLN A 146 7.79 -6.36 1.28
N PRO A 147 8.02 -5.32 2.11
CA PRO A 147 7.19 -4.12 2.13
C PRO A 147 7.34 -3.29 0.84
N GLY A 148 8.42 -3.53 0.08
CA GLY A 148 8.72 -2.75 -1.10
C GLY A 148 8.87 -1.25 -0.76
N SER A 149 8.29 -0.42 -1.62
CA SER A 149 8.24 1.03 -1.41
C SER A 149 7.54 1.52 -0.11
N ALA A 150 6.86 0.65 0.64
CA ALA A 150 6.30 1.02 1.95
C ALA A 150 7.38 1.17 3.04
N PHE A 151 8.61 0.70 2.80
CA PHE A 151 9.73 0.90 3.73
C PHE A 151 10.34 2.31 3.63
N LYS A 152 10.19 2.99 2.48
CA LYS A 152 10.84 4.29 2.21
C LYS A 152 10.60 5.36 3.27
N PRO A 153 9.40 5.55 3.85
CA PRO A 153 9.21 6.56 4.89
C PRO A 153 10.14 6.41 6.10
N ILE A 154 10.59 5.19 6.42
CA ILE A 154 11.55 4.95 7.51
C ILE A 154 12.93 5.50 7.13
N ILE A 155 13.38 5.27 5.89
CA ILE A 155 14.64 5.83 5.35
C ILE A 155 14.59 7.35 5.32
N TYR A 156 13.47 7.93 4.88
CA TYR A 156 13.34 9.37 4.77
C TYR A 156 13.26 10.01 6.17
N ALA A 157 12.60 9.38 7.14
CA ALA A 157 12.64 9.85 8.53
C ALA A 157 14.07 9.83 9.09
N ALA A 158 14.81 8.74 8.88
CA ALA A 158 16.19 8.61 9.29
C ALA A 158 17.08 9.69 8.65
N ALA A 159 16.88 10.00 7.37
CA ALA A 159 17.62 11.04 6.66
C ALA A 159 17.32 12.45 7.17
N LEU A 160 16.05 12.77 7.48
CA LEU A 160 15.69 14.03 8.13
C LEU A 160 16.42 14.19 9.47
N ASP A 161 16.49 13.12 10.27
CA ASP A 161 17.25 13.12 11.52
C ASP A 161 18.77 13.19 11.32
N LYS A 162 19.27 12.94 10.10
CA LYS A 162 20.69 13.07 9.71
C LYS A 162 21.01 14.37 8.95
N GLY A 163 20.10 15.34 8.97
CA GLY A 163 20.35 16.69 8.43
C GLY A 163 19.75 16.98 7.05
N TYR A 164 19.05 16.03 6.44
CA TYR A 164 18.25 16.34 5.25
C TYR A 164 17.06 17.24 5.62
N THR A 165 16.59 17.99 4.64
CA THR A 165 15.33 18.74 4.71
C THR A 165 14.37 18.26 3.62
N ALA A 166 13.10 18.60 3.73
CA ALA A 166 12.13 18.32 2.67
C ALA A 166 12.50 19.00 1.33
N ALA A 167 13.32 20.05 1.38
CA ALA A 167 13.81 20.82 0.24
C ALA A 167 15.18 20.36 -0.29
N SER A 168 15.88 19.43 0.38
CA SER A 168 17.17 18.93 -0.10
C SER A 168 17.04 18.39 -1.52
N VAL A 169 17.95 18.78 -2.41
CA VAL A 169 17.95 18.33 -3.80
C VAL A 169 18.90 17.14 -3.96
N ILE A 170 18.41 16.06 -4.54
CA ILE A 170 19.18 14.86 -4.87
C ILE A 170 19.09 14.63 -6.37
N ILE A 171 20.23 14.35 -7.00
CA ILE A 171 20.30 14.08 -8.44
C ILE A 171 19.75 12.68 -8.74
N ASP A 172 18.62 12.60 -9.45
CA ASP A 172 18.07 11.36 -10.02
C ASP A 172 18.74 11.07 -11.36
N SER A 173 19.93 10.45 -11.30
CA SER A 173 20.75 10.02 -12.43
C SER A 173 21.07 8.53 -12.35
N PRO A 174 21.36 7.85 -13.48
CA PRO A 174 21.78 6.45 -13.46
C PRO A 174 22.95 6.22 -12.51
N VAL A 175 22.90 5.10 -11.78
CA VAL A 175 24.00 4.64 -10.94
C VAL A 175 24.23 3.17 -11.22
N VAL A 176 25.50 2.79 -11.28
CA VAL A 176 25.95 1.40 -11.35
C VAL A 176 26.69 1.13 -10.05
N TYR A 177 26.29 0.08 -9.34
CA TYR A 177 27.01 -0.40 -8.17
C TYR A 177 27.74 -1.68 -8.57
N GLU A 178 29.05 -1.67 -8.39
CA GLU A 178 29.92 -2.80 -8.68
C GLU A 178 30.41 -3.34 -7.34
N ASP A 179 30.05 -4.58 -7.04
CA ASP A 179 30.62 -5.33 -5.93
C ASP A 179 31.76 -6.17 -6.51
N THR A 180 33.00 -5.68 -6.36
CA THR A 180 34.20 -6.33 -6.89
C THR A 180 34.55 -7.61 -6.14
N GLU A 181 34.07 -7.79 -4.90
CA GLU A 181 34.31 -9.01 -4.12
C GLU A 181 33.38 -10.15 -4.56
N ARG A 182 32.15 -9.82 -4.96
CA ARG A 182 31.14 -10.80 -5.40
C ARG A 182 30.96 -10.89 -6.91
N ASP A 183 31.77 -10.17 -7.68
CA ASP A 183 31.66 -10.03 -9.14
C ASP A 183 30.20 -9.73 -9.58
N PHE A 184 29.57 -8.79 -8.88
CA PHE A 184 28.15 -8.48 -9.05
C PHE A 184 27.93 -7.01 -9.43
N ILE A 185 27.27 -6.79 -10.57
CA ILE A 185 26.92 -5.46 -11.04
C ILE A 185 25.42 -5.23 -10.86
N TRP A 186 25.06 -4.26 -10.02
CA TRP A 186 23.68 -3.85 -9.81
C TRP A 186 23.37 -2.52 -10.48
N LYS A 187 22.39 -2.54 -11.40
CA LYS A 187 21.90 -1.35 -12.12
C LYS A 187 20.43 -1.11 -11.77
N PRO A 188 20.14 -0.46 -10.62
CA PRO A 188 18.76 -0.21 -10.21
C PRO A 188 18.04 0.68 -11.22
N ARG A 189 16.71 0.52 -11.32
CA ARG A 189 15.85 1.32 -12.19
C ARG A 189 14.69 1.94 -11.40
N ASN A 190 14.24 3.10 -11.86
CA ASN A 190 12.96 3.66 -11.45
C ASN A 190 11.81 2.86 -12.10
N TYR A 191 10.63 2.82 -11.48
CA TYR A 191 9.48 2.06 -11.99
C TYR A 191 9.05 2.44 -13.42
N LYS A 192 9.25 3.70 -13.83
CA LYS A 192 8.97 4.19 -15.20
C LYS A 192 10.22 4.26 -16.09
N GLU A 193 11.34 3.70 -15.64
CA GLU A 193 12.64 3.69 -16.33
C GLU A 193 13.12 5.08 -16.83
N LYS A 194 12.64 6.15 -16.21
CA LYS A 194 12.98 7.54 -16.52
C LYS A 194 13.76 8.16 -15.37
N PHE A 195 14.75 8.98 -15.73
CA PHE A 195 15.52 9.85 -14.85
C PHE A 195 14.97 11.26 -14.91
N TYR A 196 14.93 11.94 -13.77
CA TYR A 196 14.32 13.27 -13.64
C TYR A 196 15.34 14.37 -13.30
N GLY A 197 16.62 14.03 -13.10
CA GLY A 197 17.65 15.00 -12.74
C GLY A 197 17.48 15.52 -11.30
N PRO A 198 17.81 16.78 -11.01
CA PRO A 198 17.62 17.38 -9.69
C PRO A 198 16.19 17.17 -9.16
N THR A 199 16.06 16.49 -8.03
CA THR A 199 14.77 16.10 -7.44
C THR A 199 14.75 16.46 -5.96
N LEU A 200 13.74 17.20 -5.51
CA LEU A 200 13.52 17.48 -4.09
C LEU A 200 13.29 16.18 -3.31
N PHE A 201 13.80 16.15 -2.08
CA PHE A 201 13.58 15.08 -1.11
C PHE A 201 12.09 14.73 -0.95
N ARG A 202 11.22 15.75 -0.78
CA ARG A 202 9.76 15.55 -0.78
C ARG A 202 9.27 14.85 -2.04
N GLU A 203 9.61 15.36 -3.21
CA GLU A 203 9.11 14.87 -4.49
C GLU A 203 9.57 13.42 -4.75
N ALA A 204 10.78 13.08 -4.34
CA ALA A 204 11.31 11.73 -4.41
C ALA A 204 10.43 10.73 -3.64
N LEU A 205 9.99 11.06 -2.42
CA LEU A 205 9.08 10.19 -1.66
C LEU A 205 7.66 10.17 -2.25
N VAL A 206 7.12 11.34 -2.63
CA VAL A 206 5.78 11.50 -3.21
C VAL A 206 5.61 10.65 -4.48
N LYS A 207 6.64 10.63 -5.33
CA LYS A 207 6.68 9.83 -6.56
C LYS A 207 7.33 8.47 -6.38
N SER A 208 7.76 8.13 -5.17
CA SER A 208 8.38 6.85 -4.82
C SER A 208 9.60 6.50 -5.69
N ARG A 209 10.48 7.48 -5.95
CA ARG A 209 11.70 7.29 -6.77
C ARG A 209 12.66 6.30 -6.13
N ASN A 210 13.14 5.32 -6.88
CA ASN A 210 14.02 4.27 -6.35
C ASN A 210 15.44 4.78 -6.22
N ILE A 211 15.97 5.38 -7.28
CA ILE A 211 17.37 5.83 -7.34
C ILE A 211 17.68 6.85 -6.26
N VAL A 212 16.84 7.88 -6.11
CA VAL A 212 17.02 8.89 -5.05
C VAL A 212 16.99 8.26 -3.66
N THR A 213 16.12 7.26 -3.43
CA THR A 213 16.07 6.58 -2.12
C THR A 213 17.32 5.75 -1.86
N ILE A 214 17.89 5.11 -2.89
CA ILE A 214 19.15 4.38 -2.78
C ILE A 214 20.29 5.34 -2.44
N LYS A 215 20.37 6.50 -3.11
CA LYS A 215 21.38 7.53 -2.82
C LYS A 215 21.25 8.07 -1.39
N ILE A 216 20.04 8.31 -0.92
CA ILE A 216 19.79 8.69 0.48
C ILE A 216 20.28 7.59 1.42
N LEU A 217 19.92 6.32 1.16
CA LEU A 217 20.38 5.21 2.00
C LEU A 217 21.90 5.10 2.04
N GLN A 218 22.55 5.23 0.88
CA GLN A 218 24.01 5.19 0.77
C GLN A 218 24.67 6.30 1.60
N ASP A 219 24.14 7.52 1.54
CA ASP A 219 24.66 8.67 2.29
C ASP A 219 24.44 8.52 3.82
N ILE A 220 23.24 8.08 4.23
CA ILE A 220 22.95 7.92 5.66
C ILE A 220 23.60 6.66 6.27
N GLY A 221 23.95 5.68 5.45
CA GLY A 221 24.58 4.42 5.86
C GLY A 221 23.57 3.32 6.24
N ILE A 222 23.92 2.08 5.90
CA ILE A 222 23.05 0.91 6.12
C ILE A 222 22.89 0.59 7.61
N ASP A 223 23.98 0.62 8.38
CA ASP A 223 23.90 0.33 9.82
C ASP A 223 23.01 1.33 10.56
N TYR A 224 23.09 2.60 10.17
CA TYR A 224 22.23 3.64 10.73
C TYR A 224 20.74 3.39 10.45
N ILE A 225 20.35 2.95 9.24
CA ILE A 225 18.93 2.65 8.96
C ILE A 225 18.46 1.40 9.72
N ILE A 226 19.33 0.42 9.95
CA ILE A 226 18.99 -0.78 10.71
C ILE A 226 18.74 -0.39 12.16
N ASP A 227 19.65 0.36 12.79
CA ASP A 227 19.47 0.89 14.14
C ASP A 227 18.23 1.77 14.27
N TYR A 228 17.98 2.63 13.27
CA TYR A 228 16.80 3.47 13.23
C TYR A 228 15.51 2.64 13.14
N SER A 229 15.50 1.59 12.32
CA SER A 229 14.36 0.68 12.19
C SER A 229 14.07 -0.07 13.49
N ARG A 230 15.11 -0.49 14.22
CA ARG A 230 14.99 -1.11 15.55
C ARG A 230 14.37 -0.14 16.56
N LYS A 231 14.76 1.14 16.54
CA LYS A 231 14.14 2.19 17.38
C LYS A 231 12.64 2.35 17.10
N LEU A 232 12.19 2.12 15.86
CA LEU A 232 10.77 2.15 15.47
C LEU A 232 10.00 0.85 15.77
N GLY A 233 10.63 -0.14 16.40
CA GLY A 233 9.99 -1.39 16.79
C GLY A 233 9.99 -2.49 15.71
N ILE A 234 10.78 -2.33 14.64
CA ILE A 234 10.99 -3.41 13.67
C ILE A 234 11.97 -4.40 14.28
N THR A 235 11.59 -5.67 14.35
CA THR A 235 12.39 -6.76 14.94
C THR A 235 12.91 -7.74 13.89
N SER A 236 12.22 -7.86 12.75
CA SER A 236 12.62 -8.69 11.62
C SER A 236 14.01 -8.31 11.10
N GLU A 237 14.74 -9.30 10.60
CA GLU A 237 16.08 -9.10 10.04
C GLU A 237 16.02 -8.17 8.80
N ILE A 238 16.97 -7.25 8.71
CA ILE A 238 17.09 -6.31 7.59
C ILE A 238 18.42 -6.59 6.92
N SER A 239 18.41 -6.69 5.61
CA SER A 239 19.59 -7.01 4.82
C SER A 239 20.61 -5.87 4.91
N HIS A 240 21.88 -6.23 5.11
CA HIS A 240 23.00 -5.28 5.17
C HIS A 240 23.49 -4.90 3.75
N ASP A 241 22.59 -4.47 2.88
CA ASP A 241 22.90 -4.03 1.52
C ASP A 241 21.94 -2.93 1.03
N LEU A 242 22.28 -2.31 -0.11
CA LEU A 242 21.52 -1.18 -0.65
C LEU A 242 20.12 -1.56 -1.19
N SER A 243 19.81 -2.85 -1.37
CA SER A 243 18.47 -3.29 -1.74
C SER A 243 17.43 -2.98 -0.66
N THR A 244 17.87 -2.77 0.59
CA THR A 244 17.03 -2.28 1.70
C THR A 244 16.32 -0.96 1.35
N ALA A 245 16.90 -0.12 0.47
CA ALA A 245 16.25 1.09 -0.05
C ALA A 245 14.94 0.81 -0.80
N LEU A 246 14.79 -0.41 -1.29
CA LEU A 246 13.64 -0.90 -2.04
C LEU A 246 12.73 -1.79 -1.18
N GLY A 247 13.03 -1.99 0.10
CA GLY A 247 12.26 -2.82 1.02
C GLY A 247 12.31 -4.31 0.67
N SER A 248 13.52 -4.84 0.44
CA SER A 248 13.80 -6.23 0.06
C SER A 248 13.72 -7.24 1.20
N SER A 249 13.78 -6.80 2.46
CA SER A 249 13.68 -7.68 3.63
C SER A 249 12.22 -7.92 4.05
N GLY A 250 11.91 -9.14 4.49
CA GLY A 250 10.56 -9.51 4.91
C GLY A 250 10.18 -8.92 6.27
N LEU A 251 9.12 -8.11 6.31
CA LEU A 251 8.58 -7.53 7.54
C LEU A 251 7.14 -8.00 7.77
N SER A 252 6.66 -7.95 9.01
CA SER A 252 5.24 -8.13 9.29
C SER A 252 4.43 -6.87 9.12
N LEU A 253 3.14 -7.06 8.86
CA LEU A 253 2.18 -5.97 8.86
C LEU A 253 2.13 -5.26 10.23
N LEU A 254 2.21 -6.01 11.34
CA LEU A 254 2.28 -5.44 12.69
C LEU A 254 3.45 -4.50 12.88
N GLU A 255 4.67 -4.92 12.52
CA GLU A 255 5.87 -4.09 12.66
C GLU A 255 5.75 -2.81 11.84
N LEU A 256 5.27 -2.92 10.60
CA LEU A 256 5.14 -1.77 9.71
C LEU A 256 4.04 -0.81 10.18
N VAL A 257 2.90 -1.31 10.66
CA VAL A 257 1.83 -0.49 11.23
C VAL A 257 2.32 0.23 12.49
N ASN A 258 3.05 -0.47 13.35
CA ASN A 258 3.59 0.11 14.57
C ASN A 258 4.62 1.22 14.26
N ALA A 259 5.55 0.97 13.33
CA ALA A 259 6.52 1.96 12.88
C ALA A 259 5.84 3.21 12.28
N TYR A 260 4.78 3.04 11.48
CA TYR A 260 4.02 4.17 10.93
C TYR A 260 3.25 4.95 12.00
N SER A 261 2.85 4.29 13.10
CA SER A 261 2.14 4.96 14.19
C SER A 261 2.98 6.02 14.87
N VAL A 262 4.31 5.84 14.88
CA VAL A 262 5.27 6.84 15.37
C VAL A 262 5.10 8.18 14.64
N PHE A 263 4.88 8.17 13.32
CA PHE A 263 4.64 9.41 12.57
C PHE A 263 3.31 10.06 12.94
N SER A 264 2.25 9.25 13.04
CA SER A 264 0.92 9.73 13.41
C SER A 264 0.84 10.29 14.83
N ASN A 265 1.72 9.81 15.72
CA ASN A 265 1.76 10.15 17.14
C ASN A 265 2.98 10.99 17.51
N LEU A 266 3.42 11.88 16.62
CA LEU A 266 4.48 12.88 16.86
C LEU A 266 5.77 12.31 17.47
N GLY A 267 6.18 11.13 17.02
CA GLY A 267 7.47 10.53 17.36
C GLY A 267 7.47 9.58 18.54
N TYR A 268 6.30 9.24 19.10
CA TYR A 268 6.17 8.25 20.16
C TYR A 268 5.84 6.85 19.59
N LEU A 269 6.66 5.88 19.96
CA LEU A 269 6.34 4.46 19.81
C LEU A 269 5.48 4.01 20.98
N ILE A 270 4.36 3.36 20.68
CA ILE A 270 3.47 2.76 21.68
C ILE A 270 3.37 1.26 21.38
N GLU A 271 3.48 0.44 22.42
CA GLU A 271 3.29 -1.00 22.26
C GLU A 271 1.82 -1.32 21.91
N PRO A 272 1.56 -2.11 20.86
CA PRO A 272 0.19 -2.48 20.50
C PRO A 272 -0.52 -3.24 21.63
N VAL A 273 -1.69 -2.75 22.04
CA VAL A 273 -2.49 -3.30 23.13
C VAL A 273 -3.65 -4.12 22.56
N PHE A 274 -3.60 -5.43 22.79
CA PHE A 274 -4.63 -6.40 22.37
C PHE A 274 -5.67 -6.70 23.45
N ILE A 275 -5.22 -6.75 24.71
CA ILE A 275 -6.06 -7.05 25.87
C ILE A 275 -6.09 -5.79 26.74
N THR A 276 -7.27 -5.23 26.97
CA THR A 276 -7.42 -3.97 27.73
C THR A 276 -7.70 -4.20 29.21
N LYS A 277 -8.52 -5.21 29.53
CA LYS A 277 -8.87 -5.59 30.91
C LYS A 277 -9.12 -7.09 31.00
N ILE A 278 -8.82 -7.67 32.15
CA ILE A 278 -9.10 -9.06 32.51
C ILE A 278 -9.93 -9.05 33.79
N TYR A 279 -11.06 -9.76 33.79
CA TYR A 279 -11.94 -9.93 34.94
C TYR A 279 -12.02 -11.41 35.32
N ASP A 280 -12.27 -11.69 36.60
CA ASP A 280 -12.63 -13.03 37.05
C ASP A 280 -14.12 -13.35 36.80
N ARG A 281 -14.55 -14.54 37.23
CA ARG A 281 -15.95 -15.01 37.10
C ARG A 281 -16.95 -14.19 37.93
N ASP A 282 -16.46 -13.48 38.94
CA ASP A 282 -17.25 -12.67 39.87
C ASP A 282 -17.22 -11.18 39.48
N ASN A 283 -16.73 -10.87 38.27
CA ASN A 283 -16.53 -9.52 37.72
C ASN A 283 -15.51 -8.64 38.48
N ASN A 284 -14.61 -9.23 39.29
CA ASN A 284 -13.51 -8.47 39.87
C ASN A 284 -12.43 -8.21 38.82
N LEU A 285 -11.93 -6.97 38.76
CA LEU A 285 -10.85 -6.59 37.85
C LEU A 285 -9.52 -7.20 38.32
N LEU A 286 -8.94 -8.09 37.51
CA LEU A 286 -7.63 -8.71 37.78
C LEU A 286 -6.48 -7.91 37.18
N GLU A 287 -6.66 -7.45 35.94
CA GLU A 287 -5.61 -6.74 35.20
C GLU A 287 -6.19 -5.67 34.28
N THR A 288 -5.43 -4.59 34.07
CA THR A 288 -5.74 -3.54 33.09
C THR A 288 -4.48 -3.18 32.32
N SER A 289 -4.60 -2.98 31.02
CA SER A 289 -3.50 -2.55 30.17
C SER A 289 -2.94 -1.22 30.64
N ARG A 290 -1.61 -1.10 30.63
CA ARG A 290 -0.91 0.16 30.90
C ARG A 290 -0.37 0.73 29.58
N LEU A 291 -0.50 2.03 29.41
CA LEU A 291 0.07 2.72 28.26
C LEU A 291 1.59 2.81 28.40
N ILE A 292 2.31 2.02 27.60
CA ILE A 292 3.77 2.09 27.49
C ILE A 292 4.10 2.90 26.23
N ARG A 293 4.64 4.11 26.42
CA ARG A 293 5.04 5.01 25.32
C ARG A 293 6.50 5.42 25.46
N LYS A 294 7.22 5.47 24.35
CA LYS A 294 8.62 5.88 24.27
C LYS A 294 8.80 6.90 23.14
N LYS A 295 9.40 8.06 23.41
CA LYS A 295 9.81 9.00 22.34
C LYS A 295 11.00 8.38 21.61
N VAL A 296 10.87 8.15 20.31
CA VAL A 296 11.89 7.46 19.49
C VAL A 296 12.45 8.33 18.36
N ILE A 297 11.68 9.32 17.88
CA ILE A 297 12.10 10.33 16.91
C ILE A 297 11.61 11.71 17.35
N ASP A 298 12.13 12.77 16.75
CA ASP A 298 11.69 14.12 17.09
C ASP A 298 10.29 14.45 16.55
N MET A 299 9.56 15.34 17.24
CA MET A 299 8.24 15.77 16.82
C MET A 299 8.30 16.48 15.47
N SER A 300 9.35 17.27 15.21
CA SER A 300 9.53 17.95 13.93
C SER A 300 9.66 16.93 12.79
N THR A 301 10.46 15.88 13.00
CA THR A 301 10.67 14.81 12.00
C THR A 301 9.39 14.05 11.73
N ALA A 302 8.65 13.65 12.78
CA ALA A 302 7.36 12.98 12.64
C ALA A 302 6.34 13.84 11.87
N TYR A 303 6.30 15.15 12.15
CA TYR A 303 5.39 16.06 11.46
C TYR A 303 5.80 16.31 10.00
N ILE A 304 7.08 16.55 9.71
CA ILE A 304 7.58 16.73 8.34
C ILE A 304 7.29 15.47 7.51
N MET A 305 7.54 14.28 8.06
CA MET A 305 7.19 13.02 7.41
C MET A 305 5.69 12.89 7.14
N THR A 306 4.85 13.26 8.11
CA THR A 306 3.40 13.31 7.92
C THR A 306 3.01 14.27 6.80
N ASN A 307 3.59 15.46 6.77
CA ASN A 307 3.34 16.46 5.75
C ASN A 307 3.78 15.98 4.34
N ILE A 308 4.89 15.26 4.23
CA ILE A 308 5.32 14.63 2.97
C ILE A 308 4.36 13.49 2.57
N MET A 309 3.93 12.66 3.51
CA MET A 309 2.99 11.57 3.26
C MET A 309 1.58 12.06 2.93
N GLU A 310 1.16 13.23 3.40
CA GLU A 310 -0.06 13.89 2.89
C GLU A 310 0.10 14.25 1.41
N SER A 311 1.29 14.69 0.97
CA SER A 311 1.57 14.93 -0.47
C SER A 311 1.55 13.64 -1.30
N VAL A 312 1.92 12.48 -0.73
CA VAL A 312 1.75 11.18 -1.42
C VAL A 312 0.28 10.94 -1.78
N VAL A 313 -0.65 11.36 -0.92
CA VAL A 313 -2.10 11.29 -1.21
C VAL A 313 -2.55 12.44 -2.12
N LYS A 314 -2.08 13.67 -1.90
CA LYS A 314 -2.53 14.85 -2.65
C LYS A 314 -2.04 14.87 -4.11
N SER A 315 -0.85 14.38 -4.40
CA SER A 315 -0.24 14.46 -5.74
C SER A 315 0.60 13.24 -6.13
N GLY A 316 0.68 12.22 -5.27
CA GLY A 316 1.51 11.04 -5.45
C GLY A 316 0.74 9.75 -5.75
N THR A 317 1.37 8.64 -5.40
CA THR A 317 0.87 7.28 -5.64
C THR A 317 -0.34 6.89 -4.79
N GLY A 318 -0.61 7.59 -3.69
CA GLY A 318 -1.74 7.33 -2.77
C GLY A 318 -3.04 8.06 -3.14
N TRP A 319 -3.14 8.62 -4.35
CA TRP A 319 -4.20 9.55 -4.76
C TRP A 319 -5.64 9.06 -4.52
N ARG A 320 -5.88 7.74 -4.50
CA ARG A 320 -7.22 7.18 -4.24
C ARG A 320 -7.79 7.61 -2.89
N LEU A 321 -6.94 7.83 -1.91
CA LEU A 321 -7.35 8.25 -0.57
C LEU A 321 -7.95 9.66 -0.52
N LYS A 322 -7.81 10.48 -1.56
CA LYS A 322 -8.56 11.74 -1.69
C LYS A 322 -10.06 11.56 -1.54
N ALA A 323 -10.58 10.38 -1.92
CA ALA A 323 -11.98 10.02 -1.77
C ALA A 323 -12.45 9.93 -0.30
N LEU A 324 -11.54 9.90 0.68
CA LEU A 324 -11.86 9.97 2.10
C LEU A 324 -12.28 11.39 2.53
N LYS A 325 -11.90 12.42 1.76
CA LYS A 325 -12.24 13.84 2.00
C LYS A 325 -11.87 14.34 3.41
N ARG A 326 -10.74 13.86 3.95
CA ARG A 326 -10.23 14.18 5.29
C ARG A 326 -8.69 14.22 5.29
N PRO A 327 -8.05 14.87 6.28
CA PRO A 327 -6.60 14.80 6.48
C PRO A 327 -6.15 13.34 6.62
N VAL A 328 -5.23 12.94 5.74
CA VAL A 328 -4.77 11.57 5.65
C VAL A 328 -3.38 11.54 5.01
N ALA A 329 -2.51 10.73 5.60
CA ALA A 329 -1.16 10.48 5.12
C ALA A 329 -1.03 8.98 4.81
N GLY A 330 -0.16 8.63 3.86
CA GLY A 330 0.13 7.22 3.61
C GLY A 330 1.13 6.98 2.50
N LYS A 331 1.42 5.71 2.27
CA LYS A 331 2.39 5.23 1.30
C LYS A 331 1.96 3.89 0.71
N THR A 332 2.04 3.81 -0.62
CA THR A 332 1.94 2.54 -1.35
C THR A 332 3.25 1.76 -1.24
N GLY A 333 3.15 0.44 -1.05
CA GLY A 333 4.26 -0.50 -1.21
C GLY A 333 3.97 -1.43 -2.38
N THR A 334 4.99 -1.71 -3.18
CA THR A 334 4.92 -2.66 -4.29
C THR A 334 6.31 -3.24 -4.45
N THR A 335 6.40 -4.56 -4.53
CA THR A 335 7.66 -5.26 -4.83
C THR A 335 7.91 -5.27 -6.35
N ASN A 336 9.17 -5.41 -6.76
CA ASN A 336 9.52 -5.36 -8.18
C ASN A 336 8.88 -6.50 -8.99
N ASN A 337 8.70 -7.66 -8.37
CA ASN A 337 8.07 -8.85 -8.94
C ASN A 337 6.54 -8.87 -8.82
N LEU A 338 5.92 -7.84 -8.21
CA LEU A 338 4.48 -7.73 -7.96
C LEU A 338 3.91 -8.87 -7.09
N PHE A 339 4.72 -9.49 -6.24
CA PHE A 339 4.26 -10.53 -5.31
C PHE A 339 3.46 -9.92 -4.15
N ASP A 340 3.90 -8.75 -3.68
CA ASP A 340 3.30 -8.08 -2.54
C ASP A 340 2.83 -6.66 -2.89
N ALA A 341 1.57 -6.39 -2.60
CA ALA A 341 0.97 -5.08 -2.69
C ALA A 341 0.60 -4.60 -1.28
N TRP A 342 1.14 -3.45 -0.89
CA TRP A 342 0.90 -2.86 0.43
C TRP A 342 0.28 -1.49 0.33
N PHE A 343 -0.47 -1.14 1.35
CA PHE A 343 -0.82 0.23 1.63
C PHE A 343 -0.76 0.51 3.12
N MET A 344 0.11 1.45 3.50
CA MET A 344 0.25 1.93 4.87
C MET A 344 -0.31 3.35 4.92
N GLY A 345 -1.25 3.62 5.82
CA GLY A 345 -1.85 4.95 5.89
C GLY A 345 -2.44 5.24 7.25
N TYR A 346 -2.60 6.52 7.54
CA TYR A 346 -3.11 6.96 8.83
C TYR A 346 -3.86 8.28 8.73
N THR A 347 -4.79 8.43 9.66
CA THR A 347 -5.40 9.70 10.06
C THR A 347 -4.79 10.10 11.40
N PRO A 348 -5.09 11.29 11.95
CA PRO A 348 -4.55 11.67 13.26
C PRO A 348 -4.88 10.70 14.40
N ARG A 349 -5.91 9.85 14.25
CA ARG A 349 -6.33 8.91 15.30
C ARG A 349 -5.98 7.45 15.03
N TYR A 350 -6.01 7.01 13.78
CA TYR A 350 -5.87 5.60 13.43
C TYR A 350 -4.77 5.40 12.40
N THR A 351 -3.91 4.42 12.65
CA THR A 351 -2.90 3.92 11.72
C THR A 351 -3.29 2.54 11.27
N THR A 352 -3.45 2.38 9.97
CA THR A 352 -3.95 1.15 9.35
C THR A 352 -3.01 0.73 8.23
N GLY A 353 -2.69 -0.57 8.19
CA GLY A 353 -1.94 -1.18 7.11
C GLY A 353 -2.78 -2.27 6.44
N VAL A 354 -2.59 -2.43 5.13
CA VAL A 354 -3.16 -3.51 4.33
C VAL A 354 -2.07 -4.15 3.50
N TRP A 355 -2.09 -5.48 3.44
CA TRP A 355 -1.29 -6.29 2.53
C TRP A 355 -2.20 -7.13 1.65
N VAL A 356 -1.83 -7.32 0.39
CA VAL A 356 -2.42 -8.28 -0.55
C VAL A 356 -1.30 -9.04 -1.24
N GLY A 357 -1.43 -10.36 -1.33
CA GLY A 357 -0.41 -11.24 -1.92
C GLY A 357 -0.88 -12.69 -1.95
N LEU A 358 -0.03 -13.57 -2.48
CA LEU A 358 -0.25 -15.02 -2.45
C LEU A 358 0.58 -15.65 -1.33
N ASP A 359 0.07 -16.73 -0.72
CA ASP A 359 0.84 -17.45 0.31
C ASP A 359 2.09 -18.07 -0.27
N GLN A 360 1.94 -18.80 -1.37
CA GLN A 360 3.04 -19.19 -2.22
C GLN A 360 3.44 -18.00 -3.09
N GLU A 361 4.72 -17.62 -3.02
CA GLU A 361 5.23 -16.47 -3.76
C GLU A 361 5.01 -16.60 -5.27
N ALA A 362 4.21 -15.68 -5.81
CA ALA A 362 3.93 -15.56 -7.24
C ALA A 362 3.41 -14.14 -7.54
N PRO A 363 3.53 -13.66 -8.79
CA PRO A 363 3.01 -12.36 -9.18
C PRO A 363 1.50 -12.27 -9.01
N LEU A 364 1.01 -11.15 -8.47
CA LEU A 364 -0.41 -10.78 -8.49
C LEU A 364 -0.91 -10.47 -9.91
N GLY A 365 0.01 -10.14 -10.82
CA GLY A 365 -0.25 -9.82 -12.21
C GLY A 365 0.05 -8.37 -12.56
N LYS A 366 0.22 -8.11 -13.86
CA LYS A 366 0.63 -6.80 -14.38
C LYS A 366 -0.34 -5.71 -13.97
N GLY A 367 0.20 -4.70 -13.29
CA GLY A 367 -0.56 -3.55 -12.80
C GLY A 367 -1.11 -3.73 -11.39
N GLU A 368 -1.04 -4.92 -10.78
CA GLU A 368 -1.45 -5.15 -9.40
C GLU A 368 -0.40 -4.60 -8.42
N THR A 369 -0.52 -3.30 -8.17
CA THR A 369 0.34 -2.52 -7.29
C THR A 369 -0.35 -2.26 -5.96
N GLY A 370 0.38 -1.75 -4.97
CA GLY A 370 -0.19 -1.26 -3.70
C GLY A 370 -1.36 -0.29 -3.91
N SER A 371 -1.31 0.56 -4.95
CA SER A 371 -2.37 1.51 -5.29
C SER A 371 -3.66 0.86 -5.83
N ARG A 372 -3.59 -0.37 -6.34
CA ARG A 372 -4.71 -1.05 -7.01
C ARG A 372 -5.25 -2.22 -6.20
N ALA A 373 -4.39 -3.02 -5.58
CA ALA A 373 -4.81 -4.16 -4.78
C ALA A 373 -5.08 -3.78 -3.31
N ALA A 374 -4.17 -3.04 -2.66
CA ALA A 374 -4.26 -2.78 -1.21
C ALA A 374 -5.00 -1.47 -0.84
N SER A 375 -4.76 -0.37 -1.56
CA SER A 375 -5.36 0.93 -1.23
C SER A 375 -6.89 0.95 -1.23
N PRO A 376 -7.62 0.26 -2.13
CA PRO A 376 -9.08 0.24 -2.08
C PRO A 376 -9.63 -0.38 -0.79
N ILE A 377 -9.04 -1.49 -0.34
CA ILE A 377 -9.42 -2.16 0.92
C ILE A 377 -9.22 -1.21 2.09
N TRP A 378 -8.05 -0.54 2.15
CA TRP A 378 -7.77 0.46 3.18
C TRP A 378 -8.80 1.59 3.17
N LEU A 379 -9.11 2.14 1.99
CA LEU A 379 -10.04 3.25 1.83
C LEU A 379 -11.46 2.88 2.28
N GLU A 380 -11.95 1.71 1.88
CA GLU A 380 -13.27 1.23 2.26
C GLU A 380 -13.36 1.00 3.77
N PHE A 381 -12.39 0.30 4.35
CA PHE A 381 -12.30 0.10 5.80
C PHE A 381 -12.31 1.43 6.56
N MET A 382 -11.52 2.41 6.10
CA MET A 382 -11.41 3.70 6.78
C MET A 382 -12.64 4.60 6.58
N LYS A 383 -13.33 4.51 5.44
CA LYS A 383 -14.63 5.19 5.24
C LYS A 383 -15.65 4.71 6.26
N ASN A 384 -15.80 3.40 6.40
CA ASN A 384 -16.73 2.79 7.37
C ASN A 384 -16.30 3.11 8.81
N THR A 385 -15.00 3.01 9.11
CA THR A 385 -14.47 3.29 10.46
C THR A 385 -14.64 4.75 10.88
N LEU A 386 -14.66 5.69 9.94
CA LEU A 386 -14.73 7.13 10.20
C LEU A 386 -16.11 7.75 9.97
N GLU A 387 -17.08 6.96 9.53
CA GLU A 387 -18.47 7.39 9.37
C GLU A 387 -19.02 7.96 10.68
N GLY A 388 -19.69 9.12 10.61
CA GLY A 388 -20.23 9.83 11.77
C GLY A 388 -19.20 10.45 12.73
N LYS A 389 -17.90 10.17 12.61
CA LYS A 389 -16.86 10.73 13.49
C LYS A 389 -16.40 12.11 13.01
N PRO A 390 -16.01 13.05 13.87
CA PRO A 390 -15.47 14.35 13.43
C PRO A 390 -14.12 14.19 12.71
N ALA A 391 -13.88 15.04 11.70
CA ALA A 391 -12.57 15.10 11.06
C ALA A 391 -11.56 15.77 12.00
N ARG A 392 -10.36 15.19 12.13
CA ARG A 392 -9.23 15.78 12.86
C ARG A 392 -8.15 16.22 11.87
N THR A 393 -7.36 17.21 12.24
CA THR A 393 -6.17 17.66 11.52
C THR A 393 -4.90 17.12 12.18
N PHE A 394 -3.80 17.05 11.43
CA PHE A 394 -2.49 16.81 12.01
C PHE A 394 -1.99 18.11 12.67
N ASN A 395 -1.79 18.09 13.98
CA ASN A 395 -1.33 19.26 14.72
C ASN A 395 0.13 19.57 14.37
N VAL A 396 0.43 20.84 14.13
CA VAL A 396 1.79 21.32 13.90
C VAL A 396 2.47 21.47 15.27
N PRO A 397 3.56 20.71 15.55
CA PRO A 397 4.30 20.90 16.79
C PRO A 397 5.12 22.19 16.76
N GLU A 398 5.58 22.63 17.94
CA GLU A 398 6.58 23.70 18.07
C GLU A 398 7.88 23.33 17.34
N GLY A 399 8.62 24.34 16.87
CA GLY A 399 9.85 24.15 16.11
C GLY A 399 9.64 23.76 14.63
N ILE A 400 8.42 23.90 14.10
CA ILE A 400 8.14 23.82 12.66
C ILE A 400 8.03 25.21 12.05
N ILE A 401 8.76 25.43 10.96
CA ILE A 401 8.72 26.66 10.18
C ILE A 401 8.25 26.34 8.76
N PHE A 402 7.31 27.13 8.25
CA PHE A 402 6.92 27.09 6.84
C PHE A 402 7.59 28.24 6.09
N ALA A 403 8.34 27.92 5.03
CA ALA A 403 9.01 28.91 4.19
C ALA A 403 8.69 28.65 2.71
N LYS A 404 8.71 29.72 1.90
CA LYS A 404 8.64 29.57 0.44
C LYS A 404 10.00 29.15 -0.09
N ILE A 405 10.02 28.19 -1.00
CA ILE A 405 11.20 27.77 -1.75
C ILE A 405 10.94 27.79 -3.26
N ASP A 406 12.00 27.90 -4.04
CA ASP A 406 12.00 27.49 -5.44
C ASP A 406 12.11 25.96 -5.53
N PRO A 407 11.12 25.27 -6.11
CA PRO A 407 11.13 23.82 -6.16
C PRO A 407 12.20 23.22 -7.09
N LYS A 408 12.85 24.01 -7.95
CA LYS A 408 13.96 23.54 -8.80
C LYS A 408 15.26 23.43 -8.02
N THR A 409 15.53 24.39 -7.12
CA THR A 409 16.81 24.50 -6.39
C THR A 409 16.71 24.06 -4.94
N GLY A 410 15.51 24.05 -4.36
CA GLY A 410 15.31 23.84 -2.92
C GLY A 410 15.67 25.05 -2.05
N LEU A 411 16.12 26.16 -2.67
CA LEU A 411 16.57 27.38 -2.00
C LEU A 411 15.44 28.42 -1.89
N LEU A 412 15.69 29.53 -1.21
CA LEU A 412 14.75 30.65 -1.15
C LEU A 412 14.50 31.20 -2.57
N PRO A 413 13.26 31.53 -2.95
CA PRO A 413 12.97 32.00 -4.29
C PRO A 413 13.49 33.42 -4.52
N ILE A 414 13.66 33.77 -5.79
CA ILE A 414 13.87 35.14 -6.27
C ILE A 414 12.65 35.60 -7.06
N LYS A 415 12.62 36.86 -7.49
CA LYS A 415 11.49 37.41 -8.26
C LYS A 415 11.29 36.66 -9.58
N GLU A 416 12.38 36.17 -10.16
CA GLU A 416 12.46 35.45 -11.42
C GLU A 416 12.17 33.94 -11.28
N SER A 417 12.00 33.43 -10.06
CA SER A 417 11.63 32.02 -9.84
C SER A 417 10.28 31.72 -10.49
N GLU A 418 10.27 30.78 -11.45
CA GLU A 418 9.08 30.41 -12.21
C GLU A 418 7.94 29.89 -11.34
N LYS A 419 8.28 29.19 -10.25
CA LYS A 419 7.33 28.60 -9.31
C LYS A 419 7.85 28.77 -7.90
N THR A 420 6.91 28.91 -6.97
CA THR A 420 7.21 28.90 -5.53
C THR A 420 6.26 27.95 -4.84
N ILE A 421 6.76 27.20 -3.87
CA ILE A 421 5.96 26.33 -3.02
C ILE A 421 6.26 26.61 -1.56
N PHE A 422 5.26 26.44 -0.69
CA PHE A 422 5.51 26.38 0.75
C PHE A 422 6.06 25.01 1.10
N GLU A 423 7.16 25.00 1.84
CA GLU A 423 7.81 23.80 2.35
C GLU A 423 7.94 23.89 3.88
N CYS A 424 7.95 22.72 4.51
CA CYS A 424 7.98 22.53 5.95
C CYS A 424 9.41 22.19 6.41
N PHE A 425 9.91 22.94 7.38
CA PHE A 425 11.26 22.80 7.93
C PHE A 425 11.22 22.64 9.44
N LYS A 426 12.27 22.01 9.96
CA LYS A 426 12.62 22.14 11.37
C LYS A 426 13.20 23.53 11.57
N GLU A 427 12.92 24.15 12.71
CA GLU A 427 13.54 25.41 13.09
C GLU A 427 15.08 25.31 13.01
N GLY A 428 15.70 26.35 12.45
CA GLY A 428 17.14 26.38 12.17
C GLY A 428 17.59 25.65 10.90
N THR A 429 16.70 24.97 10.17
CA THR A 429 17.05 24.26 8.92
C THR A 429 16.43 24.87 7.66
N VAL A 430 15.87 26.08 7.76
CA VAL A 430 15.37 26.81 6.59
C VAL A 430 16.58 27.25 5.75
N PRO A 431 16.56 27.12 4.41
CA PRO A 431 17.65 27.61 3.58
C PRO A 431 17.91 29.10 3.81
N THR A 432 19.18 29.48 3.92
CA THR A 432 19.61 30.88 4.04
C THR A 432 20.02 31.48 2.69
N GLU A 433 20.31 30.63 1.71
CA GLU A 433 20.69 31.04 0.36
C GLU A 433 19.46 31.20 -0.54
N HIS A 434 19.59 32.10 -1.51
CA HIS A 434 18.59 32.32 -2.55
C HIS A 434 18.96 31.59 -3.84
N THR A 435 17.95 31.24 -4.62
CA THR A 435 18.08 30.70 -5.97
C THR A 435 19.00 31.60 -6.82
N PRO A 436 20.04 31.04 -7.47
CA PRO A 436 20.88 31.81 -8.37
C PRO A 436 20.06 32.41 -9.52
N LYS A 437 20.45 33.60 -9.99
CA LYS A 437 19.78 34.20 -11.15
C LYS A 437 20.04 33.32 -12.39
N PRO A 438 19.06 33.18 -13.30
CA PRO A 438 19.20 32.36 -14.51
C PRO A 438 20.46 32.69 -15.34
N ASP A 439 20.87 33.96 -15.36
CA ASP A 439 22.00 34.47 -16.16
C ASP A 439 23.33 34.56 -15.39
N THR A 440 23.38 34.10 -14.13
CA THR A 440 24.60 34.09 -13.31
C THR A 440 25.24 32.70 -13.23
N ALA A 441 25.10 31.88 -14.28
CA ALA A 441 26.02 30.78 -14.50
C ALA A 441 27.39 31.39 -14.86
N SER A 442 28.16 31.80 -13.84
CA SER A 442 29.50 32.34 -14.02
C SER A 442 30.42 31.26 -14.60
N ASP A 443 30.95 31.54 -15.78
CA ASP A 443 32.31 31.23 -16.22
C ASP A 443 32.89 29.90 -15.72
N SER A 444 32.50 28.82 -16.39
CA SER A 444 33.22 27.55 -16.38
C SER A 444 34.60 27.62 -17.07
N GLU A 445 35.18 28.80 -17.29
CA GLU A 445 36.52 28.98 -17.84
C GLU A 445 37.63 29.04 -16.77
N GLU A 446 37.33 29.29 -15.48
CA GLU A 446 38.38 29.33 -14.45
C GLU A 446 38.73 27.95 -13.86
N LEU A 447 37.83 26.96 -13.93
CA LEU A 447 38.12 25.61 -13.41
C LEU A 447 39.09 24.78 -14.27
N PHE A 448 39.34 25.20 -15.52
CA PHE A 448 40.26 24.51 -16.43
C PHE A 448 41.67 25.12 -16.49
N LYS A 449 41.92 26.27 -15.85
CA LYS A 449 43.25 26.93 -15.88
C LYS A 449 44.18 26.59 -14.71
N GLN A 450 43.76 25.80 -13.74
CA GLN A 450 44.65 25.30 -12.66
C GLN A 450 45.26 23.91 -12.93
N GLY A 451 45.08 23.36 -14.14
CA GLY A 451 45.63 22.04 -14.52
C GLY A 451 46.83 22.07 -15.46
N ILE A 452 47.36 23.24 -15.83
CA ILE A 452 48.54 23.36 -16.72
C ILE A 452 49.45 24.47 -16.18
N SER A 453 50.16 24.15 -15.10
CA SER A 453 51.42 24.81 -14.69
C SER A 453 52.07 23.91 -13.63
N ASP A 454 52.70 22.85 -14.11
CA ASP A 454 54.11 22.50 -13.86
C ASP A 454 54.47 21.21 -14.60
#